data_AF-A0A2I1ILM7-F1
#
_entry.id   AF-A0A2I1ILM7-F1
#
_cell.length_a   1.000
_cell.length_b   1.000
_cell.length_c   1.000
_cell.angle_alpha   90.00
_cell.angle_beta   90.00
_cell.angle_gamma   90.00
#
_symmetry.space_group_name_H-M   'P 1'
#
loop_
_entity.id
_entity.type
_entity.pdbx_description
1 polymer ?
#
loop_
_entity_poly.entity_id
_entity_poly.type
_entity_poly.pdbx_seq_one_letter_code
_entity_poly.pdbx_strand_id
1 'polypeptide(L)'
;MIFVGLIFSIAALAVSAWFRCGSSPRARAWVQGKGMFDAHFALLLFPGIGLAVLGLSLVGLFQMVHGICGLILSLVAVLLVLVGAVAVVWGLLNFSIPAPLYPKWARDAN
;
A
#
# COMPACT_ATOMS: atom_id res chain seq x y z
N MET A 1 7.89 15.27 10.54
CA MET A 1 6.64 14.60 10.11
C MET A 1 6.78 13.98 8.72
N ILE A 2 7.14 14.75 7.67
CA ILE A 2 7.33 14.25 6.29
C ILE A 2 8.28 13.03 6.22
N PHE A 3 9.49 13.12 6.78
CA PHE A 3 10.46 12.01 6.75
C PHE A 3 9.96 10.74 7.46
N VAL A 4 9.23 10.89 8.57
CA VAL A 4 8.64 9.75 9.28
C VAL A 4 7.57 9.09 8.41
N GLY A 5 6.73 9.88 7.74
CA GLY A 5 5.75 9.40 6.77
C GLY A 5 6.40 8.65 5.59
N LEU A 6 7.50 9.18 5.05
CA LEU A 6 8.26 8.50 3.98
C LEU A 6 8.80 7.14 4.44
N ILE A 7 9.48 7.09 5.58
CA ILE A 7 10.05 5.82 6.09
C ILE A 7 8.93 4.81 6.35
N PHE A 8 7.84 5.24 6.99
CA PHE A 8 6.70 4.37 7.28
C PHE A 8 6.04 3.85 6.00
N SER A 9 5.81 4.73 5.01
CA SER A 9 5.20 4.34 3.74
C SER A 9 6.08 3.38 2.93
N ILE A 10 7.39 3.61 2.88
CA ILE A 10 8.35 2.71 2.21
C ILE A 10 8.36 1.35 2.91
N ALA A 11 8.39 1.33 4.24
CA ALA A 11 8.32 0.09 5.01
C ALA A 11 7.00 -0.67 4.76
N ALA A 12 5.86 0.02 4.77
CA ALA A 12 4.55 -0.59 4.50
C ALA A 12 4.46 -1.18 3.08
N LEU A 13 4.98 -0.46 2.08
CA LEU A 13 5.03 -0.93 0.69
C LEU A 13 6.02 -2.09 0.52
N ALA A 14 7.19 -2.04 1.16
CA ALA A 14 8.17 -3.12 1.13
C ALA A 14 7.62 -4.40 1.75
N VAL A 15 6.91 -4.28 2.88
CA VAL A 15 6.23 -5.40 3.54
C VAL A 15 5.14 -5.97 2.62
N SER A 16 4.30 -5.13 2.01
CA SER A 16 3.27 -5.58 1.06
C SER A 16 3.87 -6.25 -0.18
N ALA A 17 4.97 -5.71 -0.73
CA ALA A 17 5.69 -6.31 -1.84
C ALA A 17 6.31 -7.66 -1.45
N TRP A 18 6.91 -7.77 -0.27
CA TRP A 18 7.45 -9.02 0.25
C TRP A 18 6.36 -10.10 0.39
N PHE A 19 5.15 -9.73 0.82
CA PHE A 19 4.00 -10.64 0.84
C PHE A 19 3.59 -11.11 -0.56
N ARG A 20 3.51 -10.18 -1.52
CA ARG A 20 3.11 -10.50 -2.91
C ARG A 20 4.14 -11.38 -3.62
N CYS A 21 5.42 -11.13 -3.38
CA CYS A 21 6.53 -11.93 -3.91
C CYS A 21 6.78 -13.23 -3.14
N GLY A 22 6.04 -13.48 -2.05
CA GLY A 22 6.30 -14.51 -1.04
C GLY A 22 6.33 -15.94 -1.57
N SER A 23 7.49 -16.38 -2.07
CA SER A 23 7.89 -17.79 -2.17
C SER A 23 8.37 -18.35 -0.80
N SER A 24 8.60 -17.46 0.18
CA SER A 24 9.05 -17.79 1.53
C SER A 24 7.98 -18.53 2.36
N PRO A 25 8.31 -19.65 3.04
CA PRO A 25 7.39 -20.37 3.92
C PRO A 25 6.85 -19.53 5.08
N ARG A 26 7.64 -18.57 5.58
CA ARG A 26 7.23 -17.68 6.70
C ARG A 26 6.12 -16.71 6.29
N ALA A 27 6.19 -16.16 5.08
CA ALA A 27 5.15 -15.27 4.56
C ALA A 27 3.83 -16.03 4.37
N ARG A 28 3.90 -17.28 3.90
CA ARG A 28 2.73 -18.16 3.75
C ARG A 28 2.12 -18.58 5.09
N ALA A 29 2.95 -18.94 6.07
CA ALA A 29 2.51 -19.30 7.41
C ALA A 29 1.82 -18.14 8.15
N TRP A 30 2.28 -16.91 7.92
CA TRP A 30 1.68 -15.71 8.52
C TRP A 30 0.26 -15.43 7.98
N VAL A 31 0.00 -15.76 6.70
CA VAL A 31 -1.32 -15.62 6.05
C VAL A 31 -2.26 -16.78 6.39
N GLN A 32 -1.74 -18.00 6.53
CA GLN A 32 -2.52 -19.17 6.94
C GLN A 32 -2.80 -19.22 8.46
N GLY A 33 -2.05 -18.45 9.26
CA GLY A 33 -2.36 -18.26 10.66
C GLY A 33 -3.71 -17.56 10.79
N LYS A 34 -4.67 -18.17 11.49
CA LYS A 34 -5.98 -17.58 11.86
C LYS A 34 -5.80 -16.41 12.85
N GLY A 35 -5.00 -15.41 12.48
CA GLY A 35 -4.68 -14.23 13.26
C GLY A 35 -5.43 -13.00 12.77
N MET A 36 -5.28 -11.90 13.51
CA MET A 36 -5.91 -10.59 13.26
C MET A 36 -5.45 -9.92 11.93
N PHE A 37 -4.41 -10.45 11.29
CA PHE A 37 -3.85 -9.97 10.02
C PHE A 37 -4.24 -10.90 8.87
N ASP A 38 -5.49 -10.77 8.44
CA ASP A 38 -6.04 -11.47 7.29
C ASP A 38 -5.37 -11.02 5.96
N ALA A 39 -5.46 -11.84 4.91
CA ALA A 39 -4.94 -11.54 3.57
C ALA A 39 -5.43 -10.18 3.04
N HIS A 40 -6.63 -9.76 3.47
CA HIS A 40 -7.21 -8.43 3.24
C HIS A 40 -6.32 -7.28 3.71
N PHE A 41 -5.81 -7.35 4.94
CA PHE A 41 -4.94 -6.33 5.50
C PHE A 41 -3.61 -6.27 4.74
N ALA A 42 -3.03 -7.42 4.42
CA ALA A 42 -1.74 -7.53 3.73
C ALA A 42 -1.77 -7.05 2.27
N LEU A 43 -2.89 -7.30 1.56
CA LEU A 43 -2.99 -7.11 0.11
C LEU A 43 -3.60 -5.77 -0.31
N LEU A 44 -4.47 -5.18 0.51
CA LEU A 44 -5.16 -3.92 0.20
C LEU A 44 -4.85 -2.82 1.22
N LEU A 45 -4.96 -3.12 2.52
CA LEU A 45 -4.89 -2.07 3.54
C LEU A 45 -3.46 -1.51 3.71
N PHE A 46 -2.46 -2.37 3.92
CA PHE A 46 -1.05 -1.94 4.03
C PHE A 46 -0.54 -1.18 2.80
N PRO A 47 -0.71 -1.67 1.56
CA PRO A 47 -0.30 -0.91 0.40
C PRO A 47 -1.12 0.36 0.19
N GLY A 48 -2.42 0.36 0.53
CA GLY A 48 -3.27 1.54 0.49
C GLY A 48 -2.81 2.64 1.43
N ILE A 49 -2.57 2.32 2.71
CA ILE A 49 -2.04 3.25 3.72
C ILE A 49 -0.63 3.70 3.29
N GLY A 50 0.21 2.78 2.82
CA GLY A 50 1.55 3.10 2.32
C GLY A 50 1.50 4.13 1.19
N LEU A 51 0.68 3.91 0.16
CA LEU A 51 0.53 4.84 -0.96
C LEU A 51 -0.07 6.18 -0.53
N ALA A 52 -1.05 6.18 0.37
CA ALA A 52 -1.68 7.40 0.86
C ALA A 52 -0.67 8.28 1.63
N VAL A 53 0.07 7.69 2.56
CA VAL A 53 1.08 8.39 3.35
C VAL A 53 2.27 8.81 2.50
N LEU A 54 2.68 7.99 1.53
CA LEU A 54 3.72 8.33 0.55
C LEU A 54 3.30 9.56 -0.26
N GLY A 55 2.09 9.54 -0.82
CA GLY A 55 1.55 10.65 -1.60
C GLY A 55 1.49 11.95 -0.79
N LEU A 56 1.01 11.90 0.45
CA LEU A 56 0.96 13.08 1.33
C LEU A 56 2.35 13.62 1.63
N SER A 57 3.31 12.73 1.86
CA SER A 57 4.70 13.10 2.11
C SER A 57 5.36 13.73 0.87
N LEU A 58 5.06 13.19 -0.31
CA LEU A 58 5.54 13.72 -1.59
C LEU A 58 4.91 15.07 -1.94
N VAL A 59 3.61 15.28 -1.68
CA VAL A 59 2.98 16.60 -1.82
C VAL A 59 3.73 17.64 -0.97
N GLY A 60 4.02 17.31 0.30
CA GLY A 60 4.78 18.19 1.17
C GLY A 60 6.20 18.48 0.66
N LEU A 61 6.88 17.49 0.09
CA LEU A 61 8.21 17.68 -0.51
C LEU A 61 8.16 18.53 -1.79
N PHE A 62 7.21 18.27 -2.69
CA PHE A 62 7.14 18.95 -3.98
C PHE A 62 6.65 20.39 -3.88
N GLN A 63 5.93 20.76 -2.82
CA GLN A 63 5.64 22.16 -2.51
C GLN A 63 6.89 22.97 -2.12
N MET A 64 8.00 22.32 -1.73
CA MET A 64 9.28 22.99 -1.53
C MET A 64 10.00 23.32 -2.85
N VAL A 65 9.55 22.73 -3.98
CA VAL A 65 10.06 23.05 -5.31
C VAL A 65 9.22 24.18 -5.89
N HIS A 66 9.85 25.33 -6.14
CA HIS A 66 9.14 26.48 -6.70
C HIS A 66 8.87 26.32 -8.21
N GLY A 67 7.74 26.87 -8.66
CA GLY A 67 7.36 26.94 -10.07
C GLY A 67 6.48 25.78 -10.56
N ILE A 68 6.30 25.73 -11.88
CA ILE A 68 5.40 24.77 -12.56
C ILE A 68 5.77 23.32 -12.26
N CYS A 69 7.08 23.01 -12.17
CA CYS A 69 7.53 21.66 -11.88
C CYS A 69 7.05 21.15 -10.52
N GLY A 70 7.13 21.97 -9.46
CA GLY A 70 6.63 21.57 -8.13
C GLY A 70 5.12 21.37 -8.10
N LEU A 71 4.37 22.19 -8.85
CA LEU A 71 2.91 22.06 -8.96
C LEU A 71 2.52 20.76 -9.67
N ILE A 72 3.14 20.46 -10.81
CA ILE A 72 2.86 19.23 -11.57
C ILE A 72 3.19 17.99 -10.72
N LEU A 73 4.36 17.97 -10.07
CA LEU A 73 4.77 16.86 -9.21
C LEU A 73 3.83 16.69 -8.01
N SER A 74 3.36 17.79 -7.42
CA SER A 74 2.37 17.76 -6.34
C SER A 74 1.04 17.18 -6.80
N LEU A 75 0.57 17.50 -8.00
CA LEU A 75 -0.66 16.93 -8.57
C LEU A 75 -0.53 15.41 -8.79
N VAL A 76 0.61 14.96 -9.30
CA VAL A 76 0.91 13.52 -9.42
C VAL A 76 0.93 12.84 -8.05
N ALA A 77 1.51 13.49 -7.04
CA ALA A 77 1.51 12.97 -5.67
C ALA A 77 0.10 12.92 -5.05
N VAL A 78 -0.80 13.85 -5.39
CA VAL A 78 -2.22 13.79 -4.99
C VAL A 78 -2.91 12.56 -5.59
N LEU A 79 -2.62 12.20 -6.84
CA LEU A 79 -3.17 10.97 -7.44
C LEU A 79 -2.75 9.73 -6.66
N LEU A 80 -1.50 9.67 -6.19
CA LEU A 80 -1.00 8.62 -5.29
C LEU A 80 -1.80 8.57 -3.98
N VAL A 81 -2.13 9.73 -3.39
CA VAL A 81 -2.98 9.79 -2.19
C VAL A 81 -4.36 9.21 -2.46
N LEU A 82 -4.99 9.60 -3.57
CA LEU A 82 -6.32 9.13 -3.95
C LEU A 82 -6.35 7.62 -4.20
N VAL A 83 -5.36 7.09 -4.92
CA VAL A 83 -5.24 5.63 -5.16
C VAL A 83 -5.07 4.89 -3.83
N GLY A 84 -4.21 5.40 -2.94
CA GLY A 84 -4.04 4.83 -1.60
C GLY A 84 -5.34 4.85 -0.78
N ALA A 85 -6.04 5.99 -0.77
CA ALA A 85 -7.31 6.15 -0.06
C ALA A 85 -8.39 5.19 -0.58
N VAL A 86 -8.53 5.06 -1.91
CA VAL A 86 -9.46 4.11 -2.53
C VAL A 86 -9.13 2.68 -2.12
N ALA A 87 -7.85 2.30 -2.12
CA ALA A 87 -7.43 0.96 -1.68
C ALA A 87 -7.73 0.70 -0.20
N VAL A 88 -7.59 1.71 0.67
CA VAL A 88 -7.95 1.61 2.09
C VAL A 88 -9.45 1.47 2.27
N VAL A 89 -10.24 2.34 1.63
CA VAL A 89 -11.71 2.29 1.70
C VAL A 89 -12.22 0.95 1.18
N TRP A 90 -11.67 0.48 0.06
CA TRP A 90 -12.03 -0.82 -0.50
C TRP A 90 -11.64 -1.96 0.46
N GLY A 91 -10.42 -1.93 1.01
CA GLY A 91 -9.96 -2.94 1.98
C GLY A 91 -10.74 -2.97 3.30
N LEU A 92 -11.35 -1.85 3.70
CA LEU A 92 -12.18 -1.76 4.91
C LEU A 92 -13.65 -2.14 4.66
N LEU A 93 -14.20 -1.79 3.51
CA LEU A 93 -15.64 -1.94 3.22
C LEU A 93 -15.98 -3.22 2.46
N ASN A 94 -15.00 -3.90 1.86
CA ASN A 94 -15.25 -5.08 1.05
C ASN A 94 -14.40 -6.26 1.53
N PHE A 95 -15.07 -7.35 1.91
CA PHE A 95 -14.46 -8.60 2.38
C PHE A 95 -14.14 -9.58 1.23
N SER A 96 -14.27 -9.13 -0.02
CA SER A 96 -13.94 -9.95 -1.19
C SER A 96 -12.87 -9.25 -2.03
N ILE A 97 -11.66 -9.83 -2.01
CA ILE A 97 -10.57 -9.39 -2.88
C ILE A 97 -10.73 -10.11 -4.23
N PRO A 98 -10.63 -9.39 -5.36
CA PRO A 98 -10.55 -10.02 -6.67
C PRO A 98 -9.40 -11.04 -6.77
N ALA A 99 -9.65 -12.22 -7.33
CA ALA A 99 -8.64 -13.26 -7.61
C ALA A 99 -7.32 -12.76 -8.25
N PRO A 100 -7.32 -11.75 -9.14
CA PRO A 100 -6.09 -11.20 -9.71
C PRO A 100 -5.17 -10.51 -8.71
N LEU A 101 -5.71 -9.93 -7.63
CA LEU A 101 -4.97 -9.21 -6.61
C LEU A 101 -4.29 -10.15 -5.60
N TYR A 102 -4.75 -11.40 -5.51
CA TYR A 102 -4.02 -12.42 -4.78
C TYR A 102 -2.72 -12.77 -5.49
N PRO A 103 -1.63 -12.97 -4.73
CA PRO A 103 -0.40 -13.49 -5.29
C PRO A 103 -0.62 -14.91 -5.79
N LYS A 104 0.15 -15.33 -6.82
CA LYS A 104 -0.05 -16.61 -7.52
C LYS A 104 -0.16 -17.81 -6.58
N TRP A 105 0.63 -17.83 -5.50
CA TRP A 105 0.63 -18.91 -4.51
C TRP A 105 -0.62 -18.98 -3.63
N ALA A 106 -1.40 -17.89 -3.51
CA ALA A 106 -2.64 -17.82 -2.73
C ALA A 106 -3.91 -17.92 -3.61
N ARG A 107 -3.75 -17.80 -4.92
CA ARG A 107 -4.85 -17.84 -5.90
C ARG A 107 -5.43 -19.24 -6.07
N ASP A 108 -4.61 -20.27 -5.93
CA ASP A 108 -5.04 -21.66 -6.12
C ASP A 108 -5.75 -22.24 -4.87
N ALA A 109 -5.81 -21.47 -3.77
CA ALA A 109 -6.36 -21.89 -2.48
C ALA A 109 -7.67 -21.19 -2.07
N ASN A 110 -8.12 -20.19 -2.85
CA ASN A 110 -9.37 -19.42 -2.66
C ASN A 110 -10.18 -19.42 -3.95
#